data_AF-A0A4Y6GMX5-F1
#
_entry.id   AF-A0A4Y6GMX5-F1
#
_cell.length_a   1.000
_cell.length_b   1.000
_cell.length_c   1.000
_cell.angle_alpha   90.00
_cell.angle_beta   90.00
_cell.angle_gamma   90.00
#
_symmetry.space_group_name_H-M   'P 1'
#
loop_
_entity.id
_entity.type
_entity.pdbx_description
1 polymer ?
#
loop_
_entity_poly.entity_id
_entity_poly.type
_entity_poly.pdbx_seq_one_letter_code
_entity_poly.pdbx_strand_id
1 'polypeptide(L)'
;VAQGIAEQLTNRVTFRRAMRKAQQDAMRAGAKGIRIKLSGRLGGAEMSRSEFYREGRVPLQTLRALIDYGFFEAKTTYGRIGVKVWIYKGDMTERE
;
A
#
# COMPACT_ATOMS: atom_id res chain seq x y z
N VAL A 1 -4.68 2.86 6.08
CA VAL A 1 -3.78 1.79 5.56
C VAL A 1 -2.34 2.28 5.36
N ALA A 2 -2.08 3.32 4.54
CA ALA A 2 -0.71 3.80 4.28
C ALA A 2 0.07 4.22 5.55
N GLN A 3 -0.55 5.01 6.42
CA GLN A 3 0.03 5.40 7.72
C GLN A 3 0.35 4.19 8.60
N GLY A 4 -0.59 3.24 8.73
CA GLY A 4 -0.38 2.03 9.55
C GLY A 4 0.79 1.16 9.05
N ILE A 5 1.02 1.08 7.73
CA ILE A 5 2.21 0.41 7.19
C ILE A 5 3.47 1.20 7.56
N ALA A 6 3.44 2.53 7.46
CA ALA A 6 4.59 3.37 7.79
C ALA A 6 4.99 3.31 9.27
N GLU A 7 4.00 3.26 10.17
CA GLU A 7 4.22 3.07 11.60
C GLU A 7 4.85 1.69 11.89
N GLN A 8 4.37 0.63 11.24
CA GLN A 8 4.97 -0.70 11.36
C GLN A 8 6.41 -0.75 10.86
N LEU A 9 6.72 -0.05 9.76
CA LEU A 9 8.09 0.06 9.24
C LEU A 9 9.00 0.85 10.18
N THR A 10 8.46 1.88 10.84
CA THR A 10 9.19 2.67 11.86
C THR A 10 9.51 1.80 13.08
N ASN A 11 8.57 0.94 13.48
CA ASN A 11 8.72 -0.07 14.53
C ASN A 11 9.57 -1.29 14.10
N ARG A 12 10.30 -1.21 12.99
CA ARG A 12 11.21 -2.25 12.48
C ARG A 12 10.54 -3.59 12.16
N VAL A 13 9.23 -3.61 11.90
CA VAL A 13 8.56 -4.79 11.35
C VAL A 13 9.07 -5.03 9.93
N THR A 14 9.25 -6.30 9.55
CA THR A 14 9.65 -6.66 8.20
C THR A 14 8.62 -6.17 7.19
N PHE A 15 9.08 -5.46 6.15
CA PHE A 15 8.18 -4.83 5.17
C PHE A 15 7.26 -5.84 4.47
N ARG A 16 7.75 -7.06 4.20
CA ARG A 16 6.94 -8.16 3.63
C ARG A 16 5.75 -8.52 4.51
N ARG A 17 5.95 -8.60 5.83
CA ARG A 17 4.88 -8.91 6.78
C ARG A 17 3.88 -7.77 6.88
N ALA A 18 4.37 -6.53 6.98
CA ALA A 18 3.53 -5.34 7.05
C ALA A 18 2.63 -5.21 5.80
N MET A 19 3.19 -5.45 4.60
CA MET A 19 2.43 -5.43 3.34
C MET A 19 1.39 -6.54 3.29
N ARG A 20 1.75 -7.80 3.55
CA ARG A 20 0.79 -8.92 3.52
C ARG A 20 -0.36 -8.73 4.50
N LYS A 21 -0.06 -8.25 5.72
CA LYS A 21 -1.08 -7.94 6.71
C LYS A 21 -2.03 -6.85 6.20
N ALA A 22 -1.48 -5.76 5.67
CA ALA A 22 -2.29 -4.66 5.14
C ALA A 22 -3.15 -5.07 3.94
N GLN A 23 -2.67 -5.97 3.08
CA GLN A 23 -3.47 -6.52 1.98
C GLN A 23 -4.67 -7.32 2.51
N GLN A 24 -4.43 -8.26 3.44
CA GLN A 24 -5.48 -9.06 4.03
C GLN A 24 -6.51 -8.21 4.78
N ASP A 25 -6.06 -7.23 5.56
CA ASP A 25 -6.94 -6.33 6.31
C ASP A 25 -7.83 -5.50 5.36
N ALA A 26 -7.28 -5.03 4.24
CA ALA A 26 -8.04 -4.28 3.24
C ALA A 26 -9.05 -5.16 2.48
N MET A 27 -8.68 -6.38 2.12
CA MET A 27 -9.61 -7.33 1.49
C MET A 27 -10.73 -7.75 2.44
N ARG A 28 -10.43 -7.98 3.73
CA ARG A 28 -11.45 -8.25 4.77
C ARG A 28 -12.41 -7.08 4.98
N ALA A 29 -11.93 -5.85 4.81
CA ALA A 29 -12.77 -4.65 4.87
C ALA A 29 -13.69 -4.48 3.64
N GLY A 30 -13.68 -5.41 2.68
CA GLY A 30 -14.56 -5.39 1.51
C GLY A 30 -14.00 -4.63 0.30
N ALA A 31 -12.69 -4.35 0.26
CA ALA A 31 -12.08 -3.80 -0.94
C ALA A 31 -12.10 -4.84 -2.09
N LYS A 32 -12.43 -4.39 -3.31
CA LYS A 32 -12.39 -5.23 -4.52
C LYS A 32 -10.97 -5.45 -5.06
N GLY A 33 -10.03 -4.61 -4.62
CA GLY A 33 -8.62 -4.82 -4.83
C GLY A 33 -7.76 -3.78 -4.14
N ILE A 34 -6.49 -4.13 -3.95
CA ILE A 34 -5.50 -3.28 -3.32
C ILE A 34 -4.15 -3.41 -4.04
N ARG A 35 -3.49 -2.27 -4.24
CA ARG A 35 -2.08 -2.21 -4.67
C ARG A 35 -1.30 -1.42 -3.64
N ILE A 36 -0.19 -1.98 -3.17
CA ILE A 36 0.72 -1.32 -2.23
C ILE A 36 2.08 -1.28 -2.90
N LYS A 37 2.69 -0.09 -2.97
CA LYS A 37 4.06 0.11 -3.45
C LYS A 37 4.87 0.76 -2.33
N LEU A 38 5.98 0.13 -1.98
CA LEU A 38 7.02 0.71 -1.13
C LEU A 38 8.21 1.10 -1.98
N SER A 39 8.83 2.23 -1.67
CA SER A 39 10.06 2.68 -2.32
C SER A 39 11.03 3.28 -1.30
N GLY A 40 12.27 2.81 -1.29
CA GLY A 40 13.31 3.31 -0.39
C GLY A 40 14.28 2.21 0.03
N ARG A 41 14.98 2.42 1.15
CA ARG A 41 15.93 1.45 1.72
C ARG A 41 15.19 0.36 2.51
N LEU A 42 14.54 -0.55 1.78
CA LEU A 42 13.70 -1.61 2.36
C LEU A 42 14.54 -2.56 3.22
N GLY A 43 14.18 -2.68 4.49
CA GLY A 43 14.87 -3.56 5.45
C GLY A 43 16.28 -3.10 5.84
N GLY A 44 16.62 -1.84 5.62
CA GLY A 44 17.94 -1.30 5.96
C GLY A 44 19.04 -1.56 4.93
N ALA A 45 18.69 -2.07 3.75
CA ALA A 45 19.63 -2.25 2.64
C ALA A 45 20.32 -0.92 2.27
N GLU A 46 21.58 -0.98 1.82
CA GLU A 46 22.32 0.22 1.36
C GLU A 46 21.68 0.85 0.13
N MET A 47 21.20 0.03 -0.80
CA MET A 47 20.59 0.50 -2.04
C MET A 47 19.06 0.56 -1.94
N SER A 48 18.46 1.63 -2.48
CA SER A 48 17.00 1.76 -2.52
C SER A 48 16.38 0.78 -3.51
N ARG A 49 15.25 0.18 -3.12
CA ARG A 49 14.45 -0.70 -3.98
C ARG A 49 12.99 -0.27 -3.96
N SER A 50 12.29 -0.59 -5.05
CA SER A 50 10.84 -0.43 -5.13
C SER A 50 10.19 -1.81 -5.23
N GLU A 51 9.34 -2.13 -4.28
CA GLU A 51 8.61 -3.39 -4.24
C GLU A 51 7.12 -3.11 -4.21
N PHE A 52 6.34 -3.88 -4.95
CA PHE A 52 4.90 -3.72 -4.98
C PHE A 52 4.20 -5.06 -4.81
N TYR A 53 3.09 -5.02 -4.10
CA TYR A 53 2.19 -6.14 -3.95
C TYR A 53 0.80 -5.69 -4.44
N ARG A 54 0.12 -6.59 -5.14
CA ARG A 54 -1.23 -6.37 -5.66
C ARG A 54 -2.07 -7.58 -5.35
N GLU A 55 -3.30 -7.34 -4.93
CA GLU A 55 -4.32 -8.36 -4.71
C GLU A 55 -5.66 -7.84 -5.25
N GLY A 56 -6.44 -8.71 -5.88
CA GLY A 56 -7.69 -8.33 -6.55
C GLY A 56 -7.49 -7.42 -7.77
N ARG A 57 -8.56 -6.70 -8.13
CA ARG A 57 -8.62 -5.83 -9.32
C ARG A 57 -8.28 -4.39 -8.95
N VAL A 58 -7.33 -3.76 -9.63
CA VAL A 58 -7.01 -2.33 -9.47
C VAL A 58 -6.79 -1.69 -10.84
N PRO A 59 -7.86 -1.20 -11.50
CA PRO A 59 -7.79 -0.69 -12.86
C PRO A 59 -7.42 0.80 -12.89
N LEU A 60 -6.12 1.11 -13.02
CA LEU A 60 -5.61 2.50 -12.95
C LEU A 60 -5.94 3.37 -14.18
N GLN A 61 -6.31 2.76 -15.31
CA GLN A 61 -6.68 3.48 -16.53
C GLN A 61 -8.18 3.79 -16.61
N THR A 62 -8.99 3.13 -15.78
CA THR A 62 -10.45 3.22 -15.83
C THR A 62 -10.91 4.40 -14.97
N LEU A 63 -11.32 5.51 -15.60
CA LEU A 63 -11.74 6.72 -14.88
C LEU A 63 -13.00 6.53 -14.01
N ARG A 64 -13.89 5.60 -14.39
CA ARG A 64 -15.09 5.27 -13.59
C ARG A 64 -14.80 4.46 -12.32
N ALA A 65 -13.58 3.93 -12.18
CA ALA A 65 -13.22 3.11 -11.03
C ALA A 65 -12.96 4.01 -9.81
N LEU A 66 -13.66 3.73 -8.71
CA LEU A 66 -13.44 4.42 -7.45
C LEU A 66 -12.19 3.86 -6.78
N ILE A 67 -11.08 4.60 -6.91
CA ILE A 67 -9.77 4.24 -6.37
C ILE A 67 -9.33 5.27 -5.35
N ASP A 68 -9.26 4.86 -4.09
CA ASP A 68 -8.69 5.68 -3.04
C ASP A 68 -7.17 5.55 -3.05
N TYR A 69 -6.49 6.68 -3.20
CA TYR A 69 -5.04 6.76 -3.13
C TYR A 69 -4.60 7.36 -1.79
N GLY A 70 -3.62 6.73 -1.15
CA GLY A 70 -2.96 7.24 0.04
C GLY A 70 -1.45 7.17 -0.09
N PHE A 71 -0.78 8.27 0.25
CA PHE A 71 0.68 8.35 0.35
C PHE A 71 1.10 8.71 1.77
N PHE A 72 2.12 8.03 2.27
CA PHE A 72 2.74 8.36 3.54
C PHE A 72 4.23 8.01 3.54
N GLU A 73 5.04 8.77 4.25
CA GLU A 73 6.47 8.50 4.40
C GLU A 73 6.77 7.90 5.77
N ALA A 74 7.42 6.75 5.81
CA ALA A 74 7.95 6.15 7.02
C ALA A 74 9.34 6.74 7.32
N LYS A 75 9.50 7.36 8.49
CA LYS A 75 10.80 7.86 8.97
C LYS A 75 11.51 6.72 9.69
N THR A 76 12.49 6.12 9.03
CA THR A 76 13.31 5.04 9.62
C THR A 76 14.70 5.56 9.94
N THR A 77 15.46 4.81 10.74
CA THR A 77 16.86 5.13 11.07
C THR A 77 17.77 5.18 9.85
N TYR A 78 17.43 4.44 8.78
CA TYR A 78 18.22 4.35 7.55
C TYR A 78 17.79 5.33 6.46
N GLY A 79 16.82 6.21 6.76
CA GLY A 79 16.26 7.18 5.82
C GLY A 79 14.74 7.09 5.73
N ARG A 80 14.18 7.61 4.62
CA ARG A 80 12.73 7.63 4.41
C ARG A 80 12.29 6.51 3.46
N ILE A 81 11.19 5.85 3.78
CA ILE A 81 10.54 4.88 2.91
C ILE A 81 9.18 5.44 2.51
N GLY A 82 8.98 5.62 1.20
CA GLY A 82 7.69 6.04 0.66
C GLY A 82 6.72 4.87 0.59
N VAL A 83 5.52 5.05 1.14
CA VAL A 83 4.41 4.09 1.11
C VAL A 83 3.28 4.64 0.26
N LYS A 84 3.01 4.01 -0.89
CA LYS A 84 1.91 4.36 -1.79
C LYS A 84 0.89 3.23 -1.80
N VAL A 85 -0.38 3.54 -1.51
CA VAL A 85 -1.47 2.57 -1.46
C VAL A 85 -2.59 3.02 -2.39
N TRP A 86 -3.12 2.08 -3.17
CA TRP A 86 -4.34 2.23 -3.97
C TRP A 86 -5.35 1.19 -3.51
N ILE A 87 -6.57 1.61 -3.17
CA ILE A 87 -7.67 0.72 -2.77
C ILE A 87 -8.81 0.91 -3.75
N TYR A 88 -9.18 -0.15 -4.47
CA TYR A 88 -10.31 -0.16 -5.37
C TYR A 88 -11.57 -0.60 -4.62
N LYS A 89 -12.59 0.27 -4.62
CA LYS A 89 -13.86 0.03 -3.90
C LYS A 89 -15.00 -0.43 -4.82
N GLY A 90 -14.88 -0.28 -6.14
CA GLY A 90 -15.95 -0.55 -7.09
C GLY A 90 -15.99 0.50 -8.20
N ASP A 91 -16.89 0.32 -9.16
CA ASP A 91 -17.15 1.31 -10.20
C ASP A 91 -18.23 2.28 -9.69
N MET A 92 -18.15 3.56 -10.06
CA MET A 92 -19.12 4.58 -9.61
C MET A 92 -20.57 4.27 -10.00
N THR A 93 -20.80 3.52 -11.07
CA THR A 93 -22.13 3.10 -11.53
C THR A 93 -22.85 2.12 -10.60
N GLU A 94 -22.17 1.53 -9.61
CA GLU A 94 -22.83 0.65 -8.61
C GLU A 94 -23.49 1.43 -7.46
N ARG A 95 -23.48 2.79 -7.50
CA ARG A 95 -24.10 3.66 -6.49
C ARG A 95 -25.46 4.25 -6.92
N GLU A 96 -26.04 3.78 -8.02
CA GLU A 96 -27.41 4.11 -8.42
C GLU A 96 -28.36 2.92 -8.19
#